data_AF-A0A7D7LFI6-F1
#
_entry.id   AF-A0A7D7LFI6-F1
#
_cell.length_a   1.000
_cell.length_b   1.000
_cell.length_c   1.000
_cell.angle_alpha   90.00
_cell.angle_beta   90.00
_cell.angle_gamma   90.00
#
_symmetry.space_group_name_H-M   'P 1'
#
loop_
_entity.id
_entity.type
_entity.pdbx_description
1 polymer ?
#
loop_
_entity_poly.entity_id
_entity_poly.type
_entity_poly.pdbx_seq_one_letter_code
_entity_poly.pdbx_strand_id
1 'polypeptide(L)'
;MPDLFSQIPPVTMPEVIPSELPQQRFHLGEWVRWFQVPNGDYGRVIGVIYTQQASCIATGLHYLVLLDERSPSRKICTCDFAFEDDIEPLDNASLEGLQGNHV
;
A
#
# COMPACT_ATOMS: atom_id res chain seq x y z
N MET A 1 36.54 3.38 11.86
CA MET A 1 35.36 3.84 11.10
C MET A 1 34.37 4.37 12.11
N PRO A 2 33.83 5.59 11.96
CA PRO A 2 32.74 6.03 12.82
C PRO A 2 31.54 5.09 12.61
N ASP A 3 30.91 4.71 13.72
CA ASP A 3 29.78 3.78 13.76
C ASP A 3 28.57 4.39 13.05
N LEU A 4 28.25 3.87 11.86
CA LEU A 4 27.18 4.37 11.00
C LEU A 4 25.80 4.26 11.68
N PHE A 5 25.64 3.31 12.61
CA PHE A 5 24.39 3.10 13.34
C PHE A 5 24.12 4.18 14.40
N SER A 6 25.14 4.91 14.84
CA SER A 6 25.01 6.01 15.79
C SER A 6 24.42 7.30 15.17
N GLN A 7 24.18 7.33 13.86
CA GLN A 7 23.67 8.51 13.13
C GLN A 7 22.19 8.43 12.74
N ILE A 8 21.52 7.29 12.91
CA ILE A 8 20.10 7.16 12.62
C ILE A 8 19.35 7.66 13.86
N PRO A 9 18.62 8.79 13.79
CA PRO A 9 17.86 9.28 14.93
C PRO A 9 16.85 8.19 15.34
N PRO A 10 16.66 7.95 16.64
CA PRO A 10 15.63 7.04 17.10
C PRO A 10 14.29 7.48 16.55
N VAL A 11 13.51 6.52 16.04
CA VAL A 11 12.16 6.75 15.56
C VAL A 11 11.34 7.20 16.75
N THR A 12 11.02 8.49 16.80
CA THR A 12 10.11 9.02 17.80
C THR A 12 8.68 8.72 17.38
N MET A 13 7.87 8.28 18.34
CA MET A 13 6.42 8.26 18.17
C MET A 13 5.95 9.68 17.82
N PRO A 14 5.03 9.86 16.86
CA PRO A 14 4.39 11.16 16.66
C PRO A 14 3.78 11.63 17.98
N GLU A 15 4.09 12.87 18.37
CA GLU A 15 3.53 13.48 19.58
C GLU A 15 2.01 13.73 19.44
N VAL A 16 1.50 13.76 18.21
CA VAL A 16 0.11 14.12 17.91
C VAL A 16 -0.54 13.06 17.03
N ILE A 17 -1.47 12.30 17.61
CA ILE A 17 -2.45 11.52 16.86
C ILE A 17 -3.59 12.49 16.52
N PRO A 18 -4.00 12.61 15.24
CA PRO A 18 -5.07 13.53 14.88
C PRO A 18 -6.39 13.12 15.53
N SER A 19 -7.17 14.10 15.99
CA SER A 19 -8.50 13.87 16.57
C SER A 19 -9.53 13.41 15.53
N GLU A 20 -9.27 13.73 14.26
CA GLU A 20 -10.07 13.33 13.11
C GLU A 20 -9.15 12.65 12.09
N LEU A 21 -9.54 11.48 11.62
CA LEU A 21 -8.79 10.79 10.58
C LEU A 21 -9.07 11.45 9.21
N PRO A 22 -8.08 11.50 8.31
CA PRO A 22 -8.30 11.94 6.95
C PRO A 22 -9.38 11.09 6.25
N GLN A 23 -10.06 11.69 5.29
CA GLN A 23 -11.07 11.00 4.50
C GLN A 23 -10.41 9.92 3.63
N GLN A 24 -10.96 8.71 3.67
CA GLN A 24 -10.50 7.60 2.85
C GLN A 24 -10.86 7.83 1.38
N ARG A 25 -9.89 7.66 0.47
CA ARG A 25 -10.15 7.64 -0.98
C ARG A 25 -10.65 6.28 -1.47
N PHE A 26 -10.23 5.19 -0.83
CA PHE A 26 -10.58 3.83 -1.22
C PHE A 26 -11.38 3.11 -0.14
N HIS A 27 -12.28 2.23 -0.54
CA HIS A 27 -13.18 1.51 0.37
C HIS A 27 -12.85 0.03 0.46
N LEU A 28 -13.28 -0.62 1.55
CA LEU A 28 -13.16 -2.07 1.69
C LEU A 28 -13.86 -2.79 0.53
N GLY A 29 -13.16 -3.75 -0.06
CA GLY A 29 -13.60 -4.53 -1.22
C GLY A 29 -13.30 -3.88 -2.57
N GLU A 30 -12.87 -2.62 -2.59
CA GLU A 30 -12.51 -1.92 -3.82
C GLU A 30 -11.26 -2.53 -4.46
N TRP A 31 -11.26 -2.62 -5.79
CA TRP A 31 -10.12 -3.09 -6.56
C TRP A 31 -9.16 -1.94 -6.81
N VAL A 32 -7.89 -2.16 -6.51
CA VAL A 32 -6.83 -1.18 -6.69
C VAL A 32 -5.61 -1.83 -7.33
N ARG A 33 -4.76 -1.00 -7.94
CA ARG A 33 -3.45 -1.41 -8.46
C ARG A 33 -2.37 -0.39 -8.13
N TRP A 34 -1.14 -0.85 -8.00
CA TRP A 34 0.03 0.02 -7.95
C TRP A 34 0.31 0.57 -9.35
N PHE A 35 0.38 1.90 -9.48
CA PHE A 35 0.55 2.55 -10.79
C PHE A 35 1.94 3.17 -10.99
N GLN A 36 2.73 3.31 -9.92
CA GLN A 36 4.06 3.92 -9.99
C GLN A 36 5.15 3.00 -10.53
N VAL A 37 4.86 1.70 -10.72
CA VAL A 37 5.81 0.72 -11.25
C VAL A 37 5.25 0.00 -12.48
N PRO A 38 6.10 -0.34 -13.48
CA PRO A 38 5.68 -1.19 -14.58
C PRO A 38 5.22 -2.56 -14.06
N ASN A 39 4.08 -3.06 -14.54
CA ASN A 39 3.45 -4.30 -14.05
C ASN A 39 3.25 -4.29 -12.53
N GLY A 40 2.65 -3.23 -11.99
CA GLY A 40 2.34 -3.14 -10.57
C GLY A 40 1.39 -4.23 -10.09
N ASP A 41 1.49 -4.53 -8.80
CA ASP A 41 0.57 -5.42 -8.12
C ASP A 41 -0.85 -4.88 -8.11
N TYR A 42 -1.82 -5.76 -7.92
CA TYR A 42 -3.22 -5.42 -7.82
C TYR A 42 -3.99 -6.38 -6.93
N GLY A 43 -5.09 -5.90 -6.39
CA GLY A 43 -5.84 -6.65 -5.39
C GLY A 43 -7.03 -5.88 -4.84
N ARG A 44 -7.61 -6.42 -3.78
CA ARG A 44 -8.74 -5.81 -3.07
C ARG A 44 -8.31 -5.16 -1.77
N VAL A 45 -8.80 -3.97 -1.49
CA VAL A 45 -8.64 -3.36 -0.16
C VAL A 45 -9.38 -4.20 0.88
N ILE A 46 -8.67 -4.65 1.92
CA ILE A 46 -9.22 -5.44 3.02
C ILE A 46 -9.04 -4.79 4.39
N GLY A 47 -8.34 -3.66 4.45
CA GLY A 47 -8.16 -2.90 5.68
C GLY A 47 -7.57 -1.52 5.40
N VAL A 48 -7.72 -0.63 6.37
CA VAL A 48 -7.09 0.69 6.36
C VAL A 48 -6.62 1.02 7.77
N ILE A 49 -5.41 1.53 7.89
CA ILE A 49 -4.84 2.00 9.14
C ILE A 49 -4.30 3.42 8.94
N TYR A 50 -4.39 4.22 9.99
CA TYR A 50 -3.61 5.46 10.08
C TYR A 50 -2.33 5.15 10.84
N THR A 51 -1.19 5.35 10.22
CA THR A 51 0.11 5.02 10.83
C THR A 51 1.18 6.03 10.43
N GLN A 52 2.29 5.98 11.16
CA GLN A 52 3.52 6.68 10.83
C GLN A 52 4.65 5.65 10.74
N GLN A 53 5.29 5.56 9.59
CA GLN A 53 6.38 4.61 9.39
C GLN A 53 7.74 5.25 9.73
N ALA A 54 8.58 4.45 10.39
CA ALA A 54 9.94 4.81 10.80
C ALA A 54 10.92 4.93 9.63
N SER A 55 10.91 3.91 8.77
CA SER A 55 11.88 3.72 7.69
C SER A 55 11.64 4.67 6.52
N CYS A 56 10.41 5.16 6.39
CA CYS A 56 9.97 6.16 5.45
C CYS A 56 9.14 7.13 6.28
N ILE A 57 9.66 8.32 6.61
CA ILE A 57 8.92 9.32 7.40
C ILE A 57 7.68 9.72 6.59
N ALA A 58 6.58 9.01 6.80
CA ALA A 58 5.34 9.14 6.09
C ALA A 58 4.21 8.85 7.08
N THR A 59 3.31 9.82 7.19
CA THR A 59 2.16 9.80 8.09
C THR A 59 0.92 9.89 7.23
N GLY A 60 0.00 8.94 7.35
CA GLY A 60 -1.21 8.94 6.54
C GLY A 60 -2.02 7.65 6.63
N LEU A 61 -2.97 7.50 5.70
CA LEU A 61 -3.71 6.26 5.51
C LEU A 61 -2.89 5.26 4.71
N HIS A 62 -2.81 4.05 5.24
CA HIS A 62 -2.19 2.92 4.58
C HIS A 62 -3.27 1.86 4.38
N TYR A 63 -3.41 1.41 3.14
CA TYR A 63 -4.41 0.44 2.74
C TYR A 63 -3.77 -0.94 2.71
N LEU A 64 -4.35 -1.89 3.44
CA LEU A 64 -3.97 -3.29 3.33
C LEU A 64 -4.71 -3.89 2.14
N VAL A 65 -3.96 -4.33 1.13
CA VAL A 65 -4.50 -4.90 -0.11
C VAL A 65 -4.23 -6.40 -0.13
N LEU A 66 -5.29 -7.19 -0.29
CA LEU A 66 -5.20 -8.62 -0.58
C LEU A 66 -4.90 -8.78 -2.07
N LEU A 67 -3.70 -9.23 -2.39
CA LEU A 67 -3.25 -9.39 -3.78
C LEU A 67 -4.05 -10.48 -4.49
N ASP A 68 -4.41 -10.23 -5.74
CA ASP A 68 -5.04 -11.23 -6.61
C ASP A 68 -4.09 -12.41 -6.84
N GLU A 69 -4.65 -13.60 -7.08
CA GLU A 69 -3.87 -14.81 -7.38
C GLU A 69 -2.89 -14.62 -8.56
N ARG A 70 -3.24 -13.74 -9.49
CA ARG A 70 -2.48 -13.40 -10.69
C ARG A 70 -1.65 -12.12 -10.54
N SER A 71 -1.61 -11.51 -9.36
CA SER A 71 -0.73 -10.36 -9.10
C SER A 71 0.74 -10.79 -9.16
N PRO A 72 1.65 -9.99 -9.76
CA PRO A 72 3.06 -10.30 -9.91
C PRO A 72 3.77 -10.82 -8.64
N SER A 73 3.52 -10.18 -7.49
CA SER A 73 4.16 -10.50 -6.22
C SER A 73 3.39 -11.51 -5.38
N ARG A 74 2.23 -12.01 -5.84
CA ARG A 74 1.36 -12.92 -5.08
C ARG A 74 2.06 -14.16 -4.54
N LYS A 75 3.02 -14.68 -5.31
CA LYS A 75 3.81 -15.88 -4.94
C LYS A 75 4.72 -15.64 -3.74
N ILE A 76 5.03 -14.37 -3.45
CA ILE A 76 5.95 -13.96 -2.39
C ILE A 76 5.16 -13.39 -1.21
N CYS A 77 4.09 -12.64 -1.48
CA CYS A 77 3.25 -12.05 -0.44
C CYS A 77 1.76 -12.18 -0.76
N THR A 78 0.96 -12.45 0.27
CA THR A 78 -0.51 -12.54 0.15
C THR A 78 -1.16 -11.16 0.21
N CYS A 79 -0.65 -10.27 1.07
CA CYS A 79 -1.18 -8.93 1.24
C CYS A 79 -0.04 -7.93 1.34
N ASP A 80 -0.24 -6.71 0.85
CA ASP A 80 0.74 -5.63 1.00
C ASP A 80 0.08 -4.34 1.48
N PHE A 81 0.85 -3.48 2.14
CA PHE A 81 0.42 -2.14 2.50
C PHE A 81 0.76 -1.16 1.38
N ALA A 82 -0.23 -0.37 0.98
CA ALA A 82 -0.05 0.71 0.03
C ALA A 82 -0.25 2.06 0.70
N PHE A 83 0.59 3.04 0.38
CA PHE A 83 0.22 4.44 0.57
C PHE A 83 -0.87 4.81 -0.43
N GLU A 84 -1.75 5.72 -0.02
CA GLU A 84 -2.85 6.21 -0.86
C GLU A 84 -2.40 6.73 -2.24
N ASP A 85 -1.19 7.30 -2.31
CA ASP A 85 -0.63 7.88 -3.53
C ASP A 85 0.14 6.88 -4.42
N ASP A 86 0.31 5.63 -3.97
CA ASP A 86 0.97 4.58 -4.75
C ASP A 86 -0.02 3.73 -5.55
N ILE A 87 -1.31 3.81 -5.19
CA ILE A 87 -2.39 3.02 -5.77
C ILE A 87 -3.45 3.90 -6.44
N GLU A 88 -4.15 3.28 -7.39
CA GLU A 88 -5.30 3.88 -8.06
C GLU A 88 -6.42 2.85 -8.23
N PRO A 89 -7.67 3.29 -8.46
CA PRO A 89 -8.78 2.37 -8.72
C PRO A 89 -8.50 1.51 -9.94
N LEU A 90 -8.83 0.23 -9.84
CA LEU A 90 -8.77 -0.71 -10.95
C LEU A 90 -10.19 -1.05 -11.40
N ASP A 91 -10.56 -0.58 -12.59
CA ASP A 91 -11.88 -0.85 -13.16
C ASP A 91 -12.03 -2.30 -13.63
N ASN A 92 -13.28 -2.73 -13.85
CA ASN A 92 -13.58 -4.12 -14.23
C ASN A 92 -12.95 -4.50 -15.58
N ALA A 93 -12.90 -3.58 -16.55
CA ALA A 93 -12.34 -3.87 -17.87
C ALA A 93 -10.83 -4.14 -17.80
N SER A 94 -10.11 -3.32 -17.03
CA SER A 94 -8.68 -3.48 -16.78
C SER A 94 -8.40 -4.73 -15.96
N LEU A 95 -9.23 -5.01 -14.95
CA LEU A 95 -9.15 -6.23 -14.15
C LEU A 95 -9.31 -7.48 -15.04
N GLU A 96 -10.31 -7.51 -15.91
CA GLU A 96 -10.53 -8.60 -16.85
C GLU A 96 -9.33 -8.78 -17.79
N GLY A 97 -8.71 -7.70 -18.26
CA GLY A 97 -7.49 -7.77 -19.07
C GLY A 97 -6.29 -8.36 -18.31
N LEU A 98 -6.10 -7.96 -17.04
CA LEU A 98 -5.04 -8.47 -16.18
C LEU A 98 -5.25 -9.94 -15.80
N GLN A 99 -6.52 -10.32 -15.59
CA GLN A 99 -6.87 -11.70 -15.30
C GLN A 99 -6.84 -12.55 -16.59
N GLY A 100 -7.25 -12.03 -17.74
CA GLY A 100 -7.48 -12.80 -18.98
C GLY A 100 -6.22 -13.10 -19.82
N ASN A 101 -5.08 -12.46 -19.57
CA ASN A 101 -3.90 -12.50 -20.44
C ASN A 101 -3.02 -13.78 -20.38
N HIS A 102 -3.59 -14.96 -20.15
CA HIS A 102 -2.90 -16.24 -20.37
C HIS A 102 -3.91 -17.34 -20.77
N VAL A 103 -4.14 -17.49 -22.07
CA VAL A 103 -4.56 -18.76 -22.71
C VAL A 103 -3.39 -19.26 -23.54
#